data_AF-A0A2D6Q099-F1
#
_entry.id   AF-A0A2D6Q099-F1
#
_cell.length_a   1.000
_cell.length_b   1.000
_cell.length_c   1.000
_cell.angle_alpha   90.00
_cell.angle_beta   90.00
_cell.angle_gamma   90.00
#
_symmetry.space_group_name_H-M   'P 1'
#
loop_
_entity.id
_entity.type
_entity.pdbx_description
1 polymer ?
#
loop_
_entity_poly.entity_id
_entity_poly.type
_entity_poly.pdbx_seq_one_letter_code
_entity_poly.pdbx_strand_id
1 'polypeptide(L)'
;MAKKKIDWNPPPPPPPVEPDEHPNARLVPEGERKCPICGNQMIRDVEMKVAMDICPDHGLWLDRDELPEIIRFIELGALQARSRGATRLRRKYEEALQRARWGHHHPWWRP
;
A
#
# COMPACT_ATOMS: atom_id res chain seq x y z
N MET A 1 31.31 49.11 13.96
CA MET A 1 30.15 48.19 13.82
C MET A 1 30.68 46.80 13.45
N ALA A 2 30.78 45.89 14.42
CA ALA A 2 31.33 44.55 14.19
C ALA A 2 30.27 43.65 13.52
N LYS A 3 30.59 43.11 12.34
CA LYS A 3 29.74 42.14 11.63
C LYS A 3 29.87 40.79 12.35
N LYS A 4 28.82 40.36 13.05
CA LYS A 4 28.74 39.01 13.63
C LYS A 4 28.63 38.01 12.48
N LYS A 5 29.69 37.23 12.23
CA LYS A 5 29.62 36.06 11.36
C LYS A 5 28.72 35.04 12.07
N ILE A 6 27.67 34.61 11.39
CA ILE A 6 26.85 33.49 11.84
C ILE A 6 27.56 32.26 11.30
N ASP A 7 28.26 31.56 12.19
CA ASP A 7 28.89 30.28 11.89
C ASP A 7 27.77 29.24 11.76
N TRP A 8 27.20 29.13 10.56
CA TRP A 8 26.18 28.13 10.25
C TRP A 8 26.83 26.76 10.23
N ASN A 9 26.51 25.93 11.22
CA ASN A 9 26.82 24.52 11.20
C ASN A 9 25.54 23.76 10.79
N PRO A 10 25.53 23.01 9.68
CA PRO A 10 24.37 22.19 9.33
C PRO A 10 24.12 21.15 10.42
N PRO A 11 22.84 20.82 10.71
CA PRO A 11 22.54 19.75 11.65
C PRO A 11 23.16 18.43 11.15
N PRO A 12 23.58 17.54 12.06
CA PRO A 12 24.09 16.23 11.67
C PRO A 12 23.02 15.49 10.84
N PRO A 13 23.45 14.63 9.89
CA PRO A 13 22.51 13.80 9.16
C PRO A 13 21.69 12.98 10.17
N PRO A 14 20.37 12.80 9.92
CA PRO A 14 19.56 11.98 10.80
C PRO A 14 20.15 10.56 10.89
N PRO A 15 19.99 9.87 12.02
CA PRO A 15 20.44 8.49 12.15
C PRO A 15 19.77 7.60 11.08
N PRO A 16 20.43 6.49 10.67
CA PRO A 16 19.84 5.51 9.78
C PRO A 16 18.43 5.17 10.26
N VAL A 17 17.48 5.30 9.34
CA VAL A 17 16.06 5.14 9.65
C VAL A 17 15.81 3.64 9.83
N GLU A 18 15.34 3.23 11.00
CA GLU A 18 14.74 1.90 11.18
C GLU A 18 13.59 1.78 10.15
N PRO A 19 13.39 0.65 9.48
CA PRO A 19 12.53 0.51 8.29
C PRO A 19 11.04 0.85 8.51
N ASP A 20 10.64 1.16 9.73
CA ASP A 20 9.29 1.38 10.21
C ASP A 20 9.05 2.79 10.80
N GLU A 21 10.06 3.68 10.82
CA GLU A 21 9.88 5.08 11.25
C GLU A 21 9.94 6.06 10.06
N HIS A 22 8.81 6.69 9.70
CA HIS A 22 8.83 7.71 8.64
C HIS A 22 9.57 8.99 9.11
N PRO A 23 10.40 9.65 8.26
CA PRO A 23 11.16 10.85 8.65
C PRO A 23 10.31 11.98 9.25
N ASN A 24 9.04 12.11 8.83
CA ASN A 24 8.14 13.13 9.37
C ASN A 24 7.65 12.80 10.79
N ALA A 25 7.68 11.53 11.22
CA ALA A 25 7.35 11.15 12.60
C ALA A 25 8.31 11.79 13.62
N ARG A 26 9.52 12.15 13.19
CA ARG A 26 10.51 12.88 14.01
C ARG A 26 10.22 14.39 14.11
N LEU A 27 9.47 14.96 13.15
CA LEU A 27 9.15 16.38 13.09
C LEU A 27 7.85 16.69 13.83
N VAL A 28 6.81 15.91 13.55
CA VAL A 28 5.53 15.95 14.25
C VAL A 28 5.11 14.51 14.49
N PRO A 29 5.03 14.06 15.75
CA PRO A 29 4.64 12.70 16.07
C PRO A 29 3.33 12.31 15.39
N GLU A 30 3.25 11.05 15.03
CA GLU A 30 2.05 10.45 14.48
C GLU A 30 0.85 10.64 15.44
N GLY A 31 -0.30 11.09 14.91
CA GLY A 31 -1.50 11.41 15.71
C GLY A 31 -1.54 12.80 16.34
N GLU A 32 -0.45 13.58 16.27
CA GLU A 32 -0.41 14.97 16.75
C GLU A 32 -0.56 16.02 15.63
N ARG A 33 -0.71 15.55 14.39
CA ARG A 33 -0.72 16.40 13.20
C ARG A 33 -1.98 17.24 13.11
N LYS A 34 -1.79 18.51 12.71
CA LYS A 34 -2.86 19.46 12.45
C LYS A 34 -3.12 19.56 10.95
N CYS A 35 -4.38 19.67 10.57
CA CYS A 35 -4.75 19.95 9.20
C CYS A 35 -4.15 21.31 8.77
N PRO A 36 -3.42 21.40 7.66
CA PRO A 36 -2.83 22.67 7.22
C PRO A 36 -3.89 23.67 6.69
N ILE A 37 -5.14 23.23 6.51
CA ILE A 37 -6.24 24.09 6.04
C ILE A 37 -7.01 24.69 7.23
N CYS A 38 -7.48 23.87 8.17
CA CYS A 38 -8.29 24.36 9.30
C CYS A 38 -7.59 24.36 10.67
N GLY A 39 -6.40 23.76 10.79
CA GLY A 39 -5.67 23.67 12.05
C GLY A 39 -6.23 22.66 13.06
N ASN A 40 -7.33 21.96 12.75
CA ASN A 40 -7.89 20.92 13.60
C ASN A 40 -6.96 19.69 13.67
N GLN A 41 -7.05 18.94 14.78
CA GLN A 41 -6.31 17.69 14.90
C GLN A 41 -6.85 16.67 13.91
N MET A 42 -5.95 16.00 13.20
CA MET A 42 -6.30 14.94 12.28
C MET A 42 -6.46 13.61 13.02
N ILE A 43 -7.37 12.78 12.51
CA ILE A 43 -7.58 11.41 12.97
C ILE A 43 -6.52 10.56 12.32
N ARG A 44 -5.76 9.82 13.12
CA ARG A 44 -4.86 8.79 12.60
C ARG A 44 -5.65 7.52 12.33
N ASP A 45 -5.50 7.00 11.12
CA ASP A 45 -5.97 5.68 10.75
C ASP A 45 -4.82 4.86 10.13
N VAL A 46 -4.91 3.53 10.19
CA VAL A 46 -3.90 2.64 9.61
C VAL A 46 -4.59 1.59 8.78
N GLU A 47 -4.35 1.63 7.46
CA GLU A 47 -4.96 0.71 6.49
C GLU A 47 -3.88 0.15 5.58
N MET A 48 -3.97 -1.12 5.20
CA MET A 48 -2.93 -1.78 4.38
C MET A 48 -1.50 -1.65 4.95
N LYS A 49 -1.36 -1.47 6.27
CA LYS A 49 -0.10 -1.16 7.00
C LYS A 49 0.50 0.22 6.72
N VAL A 50 -0.28 1.11 6.12
CA VAL A 50 0.11 2.49 5.85
C VAL A 50 -0.65 3.40 6.81
N ALA A 51 0.07 4.24 7.52
CA ALA A 51 -0.53 5.28 8.34
C ALA A 51 -1.14 6.37 7.46
N MET A 52 -2.25 6.95 7.90
CA MET A 52 -2.94 8.02 7.17
C MET A 52 -3.47 9.04 8.18
N ASP A 53 -3.34 10.32 7.86
CA ASP A 53 -3.93 11.39 8.64
C ASP A 53 -5.17 11.94 7.96
N ILE A 54 -6.30 11.90 8.65
CA ILE A 54 -7.60 12.25 8.11
C ILE A 54 -8.14 13.50 8.81
N CYS A 55 -8.34 14.56 8.04
CA CYS A 55 -9.18 15.68 8.43
C CYS A 55 -10.62 15.38 7.99
N PRO A 56 -11.61 15.35 8.92
CA PRO A 56 -13.01 15.11 8.57
C PRO A 56 -13.57 16.08 7.52
N ASP A 57 -13.05 17.30 7.50
CA ASP A 57 -13.55 18.38 6.63
C ASP A 57 -12.77 18.51 5.31
N HIS A 58 -11.49 18.12 5.28
CA HIS A 58 -10.58 18.41 4.16
C HIS A 58 -9.92 17.18 3.52
N GLY A 59 -10.18 15.98 4.06
CA GLY A 59 -9.72 14.72 3.49
C GLY A 59 -8.41 14.22 4.09
N LEU A 60 -7.67 13.48 3.26
CA LEU A 60 -6.58 12.62 3.67
C LEU A 60 -5.21 13.21 3.31
N TRP A 61 -4.29 13.13 4.25
CA TRP A 61 -2.92 13.59 4.16
C TRP A 61 -1.99 12.40 4.29
N LEU A 62 -1.04 12.32 3.35
CA LEU A 62 -0.03 11.28 3.29
C LEU A 62 1.35 11.91 3.38
N ASP A 63 2.22 11.18 4.04
CA ASP A 63 3.64 11.40 4.02
C ASP A 63 4.26 10.96 2.68
N ARG A 64 5.55 11.31 2.49
CA ARG A 64 6.27 11.16 1.22
C ARG A 64 6.22 9.73 0.66
N ASP A 65 6.32 8.74 1.53
CA ASP A 65 6.49 7.33 1.12
C ASP A 65 5.22 6.49 1.25
N GLU A 66 4.16 7.02 1.86
CA GLU A 66 2.90 6.31 2.11
C GLU A 66 2.07 6.12 0.84
N LEU A 67 1.98 7.12 -0.05
CA LEU A 67 1.26 6.98 -1.32
C LEU A 67 1.87 5.88 -2.23
N PRO A 68 3.19 5.84 -2.46
CA PRO A 68 3.83 4.73 -3.17
C PRO A 68 3.56 3.35 -2.55
N GLU A 69 3.48 3.26 -1.21
CA GLU A 69 3.14 2.02 -0.51
C GLU A 69 1.73 1.54 -0.80
N ILE A 70 0.74 2.44 -0.74
CA ILE A 70 -0.65 2.14 -1.09
C ILE A 70 -0.75 1.62 -2.52
N ILE A 71 -0.11 2.30 -3.48
CA ILE A 71 -0.11 1.89 -4.90
C ILE A 71 0.45 0.48 -5.05
N ARG A 72 1.62 0.21 -4.45
CA ARG A 72 2.26 -1.10 -4.47
C ARG A 72 1.36 -2.20 -3.90
N PHE A 73 0.66 -1.93 -2.79
CA PHE A 73 -0.25 -2.88 -2.19
C PHE A 73 -1.41 -3.25 -3.14
N ILE A 74 -2.02 -2.25 -3.78
CA ILE A 74 -3.11 -2.44 -4.74
C ILE A 74 -2.64 -3.25 -5.95
N GLU A 75 -1.47 -2.93 -6.50
CA GLU A 75 -0.90 -3.64 -7.65
C GLU A 75 -0.63 -5.12 -7.35
N LEU A 76 -0.05 -5.41 -6.18
CA LEU A 76 0.20 -6.77 -5.72
C LEU A 76 -1.11 -7.55 -5.55
N GLY A 77 -2.14 -6.93 -4.95
CA GLY A 77 -3.46 -7.52 -4.81
C GLY A 77 -4.10 -7.86 -6.17
N ALA A 78 -4.01 -6.94 -7.14
CA ALA A 78 -4.52 -7.15 -8.49
C ALA A 78 -3.79 -8.29 -9.22
N LEU A 79 -2.45 -8.37 -9.08
CA LEU A 79 -1.66 -9.45 -9.66
C LEU A 79 -2.05 -10.82 -9.05
N GLN A 80 -2.22 -10.89 -7.73
CA GLN A 80 -2.64 -12.11 -7.05
C GLN A 80 -4.04 -12.55 -7.48
N ALA A 81 -4.99 -11.61 -7.59
CA ALA A 81 -6.34 -11.89 -8.07
C ALA A 81 -6.32 -12.48 -9.50
N ARG A 82 -5.52 -11.89 -10.41
CA ARG A 82 -5.34 -12.40 -11.77
C ARG A 82 -4.76 -13.82 -11.80
N SER A 83 -3.71 -14.08 -11.02
CA SER A 83 -3.08 -15.40 -10.92
C SER A 83 -4.06 -16.49 -10.42
N ARG A 84 -4.86 -16.16 -9.39
CA ARG A 84 -5.91 -17.05 -8.88
C ARG A 84 -7.00 -17.30 -9.92
N GLY A 85 -7.38 -16.28 -10.69
CA GLY A 85 -8.33 -16.39 -11.79
C GLY A 85 -7.85 -17.34 -12.90
N ALA A 86 -6.60 -17.16 -13.36
CA ALA A 86 -5.99 -18.01 -14.38
C ALA A 86 -5.90 -19.47 -13.95
N THR A 87 -5.42 -19.72 -12.72
CA THR A 87 -5.35 -21.07 -12.14
C THR A 87 -6.74 -21.74 -12.10
N ARG A 88 -7.78 -20.99 -11.71
CA ARG A 88 -9.16 -21.49 -11.66
C ARG A 88 -9.70 -21.86 -13.03
N LEU A 89 -9.46 -21.03 -14.05
CA LEU A 89 -9.87 -21.30 -15.43
C LEU A 89 -9.19 -22.54 -15.99
N ARG A 90 -7.87 -22.67 -15.77
CA ARG A 90 -7.10 -23.84 -16.19
C ARG A 90 -7.65 -25.13 -15.59
N ARG A 91 -7.92 -25.16 -14.28
CA ARG A 91 -8.51 -26.33 -13.62
C ARG A 91 -9.86 -26.71 -14.22
N LYS A 92 -10.76 -25.73 -14.43
CA LYS A 92 -12.06 -25.97 -15.08
C LYS A 92 -11.90 -26.55 -16.49
N TYR A 93 -10.93 -26.06 -17.25
CA TYR A 93 -10.64 -26.55 -18.59
C TYR A 93 -10.12 -28.00 -18.57
N GLU A 94 -9.17 -28.32 -17.68
CA GLU A 94 -8.65 -29.68 -17.50
C GLU A 94 -9.76 -30.66 -17.06
N GLU A 95 -10.62 -30.27 -16.11
CA GLU A 95 -11.80 -31.06 -15.69
C GLU A 95 -12.79 -31.30 -16.86
N ALA A 96 -13.03 -30.27 -17.69
CA ALA A 96 -13.90 -30.38 -18.86
C ALA A 96 -13.31 -31.34 -19.91
N LEU A 97 -12.01 -31.23 -20.20
CA LEU A 97 -11.31 -32.17 -21.09
C LEU A 97 -11.34 -33.60 -20.57
N GLN A 98 -11.13 -33.80 -19.25
CA GLN A 98 -11.22 -35.11 -18.63
C GLN A 98 -12.63 -35.71 -18.76
N ARG A 99 -13.68 -34.91 -18.53
CA ARG A 99 -15.08 -35.33 -18.72
C ARG A 99 -15.39 -35.67 -20.17
N ALA A 100 -14.96 -34.84 -21.12
CA ALA A 100 -15.13 -35.11 -22.55
C ALA A 100 -14.43 -36.41 -22.95
N ARG A 101 -13.17 -36.58 -22.54
CA ARG A 101 -12.40 -37.81 -22.76
C ARG A 101 -13.13 -39.04 -22.22
N TRP A 102 -13.61 -39.02 -20.98
CA TRP A 102 -14.37 -40.13 -20.38
C TRP A 102 -15.73 -40.41 -21.07
N GLY A 103 -16.34 -39.40 -21.70
CA GLY A 103 -17.56 -39.59 -22.50
C GLY A 103 -17.38 -40.48 -23.73
N HIS A 104 -16.17 -40.59 -24.27
CA HIS A 104 -15.83 -41.43 -25.43
C HIS A 104 -15.47 -42.89 -25.08
N HIS A 105 -15.40 -43.25 -23.80
CA HIS A 105 -14.97 -44.57 -23.34
C HIS A 105 -16.08 -45.37 -22.65
N HIS A 106 -17.34 -44.92 -22.74
CA HIS A 106 -18.47 -45.64 -22.13
C HIS A 106 -18.94 -46.77 -23.07
N PRO A 107 -19.06 -48.04 -22.61
CA PRO A 107 -19.39 -49.20 -23.45
C PRO A 107 -20.71 -49.15 -24.21
N TRP A 108 -21.53 -48.12 -23.97
CA TRP A 108 -22.90 -47.98 -24.44
C TRP A 108 -23.10 -46.78 -25.38
N TRP A 109 -22.05 -46.03 -25.71
CA TRP A 109 -22.12 -44.94 -26.69
C TRP A 109 -22.03 -45.51 -28.11
N ARG A 110 -23.13 -45.49 -28.85
CA ARG A 110 -23.20 -45.75 -30.30
C ARG A 110 -23.78 -44.50 -30.99
N PRO A 111 -23.15 -43.99 -32.07
CA PRO A 111 -23.69 -42.89 -32.85
C PRO A 111 -24.98 -43.27 -33.60
#